data_AF-A0AAD5MUZ6-F1
#
_entry.id   AF-A0AAD5MUZ6-F1
#
_cell.length_a   1.000
_cell.length_b   1.000
_cell.length_c   1.000
_cell.angle_alpha   90.00
_cell.angle_beta   90.00
_cell.angle_gamma   90.00
#
_symmetry.space_group_name_H-M   'P 1'
#
loop_
_entity.id
_entity.type
_entity.pdbx_description
1 polymer ?
#
loop_
_entity_poly.entity_id
_entity_poly.type
_entity_poly.pdbx_seq_one_letter_code
_entity_poly.pdbx_strand_id
1 'polypeptide(L)'
;MPRMNFSTKMARPLTNPFMNTLLAAISTVYGCGVMPAGQTSTRTFTVSGFTTLPVAMVYTEMPMVSSQVTGIATSKGGAQAFVSRLVMQTVFDVLERQGRSALLPDFVISSILNQLEAKITYEPLPCQRVVRDIMKALEPEPMTVGDQYCIIASNTVTGICTAMMTGGQKMCSMMTHATITSVPTNYTTVSGTLSTTNIIMANWSRTMWQSVLDRAIRILASGPFRSHFFSATGTVGGN
;
A
#
# COMPACT_ATOMS: atom_id res chain seq x y z
N MET A 1 -4.13 45.06 19.23
CA MET A 1 -4.21 44.26 17.99
C MET A 1 -2.98 44.55 17.12
N PRO A 2 -1.98 43.65 17.05
CA PRO A 2 -0.84 43.84 16.14
C PRO A 2 -0.98 43.01 14.86
N ARG A 3 -0.72 43.66 13.71
CA ARG A 3 -0.62 43.06 12.37
C ARG A 3 0.62 42.18 12.26
N MET A 4 0.45 40.92 11.83
CA MET A 4 1.55 40.05 11.42
C MET A 4 1.77 40.19 9.90
N ASN A 5 2.98 40.59 9.51
CA ASN A 5 3.48 40.58 8.14
C ASN A 5 4.01 39.17 7.79
N PHE A 6 3.41 38.51 6.80
CA PHE A 6 3.95 37.29 6.21
C PHE A 6 4.94 37.65 5.10
N SER A 7 6.22 37.31 5.31
CA SER A 7 7.28 37.41 4.33
C SER A 7 7.25 36.17 3.41
N THR A 8 6.91 36.37 2.14
CA THR A 8 6.97 35.37 1.08
C THR A 8 8.42 35.16 0.64
N LYS A 9 9.08 34.14 1.19
CA LYS A 9 10.33 33.61 0.61
C LYS A 9 9.98 32.72 -0.60
N MET A 10 10.39 33.17 -1.78
CA MET A 10 10.36 32.42 -3.03
C MET A 10 11.13 31.10 -2.89
N ALA A 11 10.43 29.97 -3.02
CA ALA A 11 11.03 28.67 -3.18
C ALA A 11 11.55 28.52 -4.63
N ARG A 12 12.85 28.28 -4.78
CA ARG A 12 13.47 27.95 -6.07
C ARG A 12 12.97 26.57 -6.53
N PRO A 13 12.55 26.39 -7.79
CA PRO A 13 12.23 25.08 -8.32
C PRO A 13 13.52 24.25 -8.44
N LEU A 14 13.59 23.15 -7.70
CA LEU A 14 14.60 22.10 -7.90
C LEU A 14 14.24 21.36 -9.20
N THR A 15 14.82 21.79 -10.31
CA THR A 15 14.84 21.04 -11.57
C THR A 15 15.66 19.76 -11.35
N ASN A 16 14.95 18.65 -11.22
CA ASN A 16 15.53 17.33 -11.01
C ASN A 16 15.98 16.76 -12.37
N PRO A 17 17.30 16.59 -12.63
CA PRO A 17 17.82 16.24 -13.96
C PRO A 17 17.53 14.79 -14.40
N PHE A 18 16.96 13.96 -13.53
CA PHE A 18 16.60 12.57 -13.85
C PHE A 18 15.32 12.42 -14.70
N MET A 19 14.64 13.52 -15.04
CA MET A 19 13.37 13.48 -15.76
C MET A 19 13.51 13.44 -17.29
N ASN A 20 14.70 13.72 -17.84
CA ASN A 20 14.91 13.86 -19.29
C ASN A 20 15.53 12.66 -20.01
N THR A 21 16.02 11.65 -19.31
CA THR A 21 16.71 10.51 -19.95
C THR A 21 15.80 9.32 -20.28
N LEU A 22 14.49 9.44 -20.08
CA LEU A 22 13.54 8.35 -20.37
C LEU A 22 12.79 8.52 -21.71
N LEU A 23 12.92 9.67 -22.39
CA LEU A 23 11.99 10.08 -23.47
C LEU A 23 12.51 9.89 -24.91
N ALA A 24 13.69 9.33 -25.12
CA ALA A 24 14.33 9.36 -26.45
C ALA A 24 14.24 8.07 -27.31
N ALA A 25 13.50 7.03 -26.90
CA ALA A 25 13.56 5.73 -27.60
C ALA A 25 12.21 5.05 -27.90
N ILE A 26 11.09 5.78 -27.95
CA ILE A 26 9.81 5.22 -28.37
C ILE A 26 9.48 5.76 -29.76
N SER A 27 10.01 5.08 -30.78
CA SER A 27 9.56 5.23 -32.16
C SER A 27 8.05 5.03 -32.23
N THR A 28 7.34 6.05 -32.70
CA THR A 28 5.88 6.23 -32.69
C THR A 28 5.06 5.22 -33.50
N VAL A 29 5.66 4.12 -33.95
CA VAL A 29 5.01 3.12 -34.83
C VAL A 29 4.56 1.86 -34.08
N TYR A 30 5.00 1.63 -32.84
CA TYR A 30 4.68 0.40 -32.08
C TYR A 30 3.65 0.57 -30.95
N GLY A 31 3.04 1.75 -30.82
CA GLY A 31 2.08 2.11 -29.75
C GLY A 31 0.87 1.17 -29.59
N CYS A 32 0.49 0.47 -30.66
CA CYS A 32 -0.69 -0.40 -30.70
C CYS A 32 -0.37 -1.87 -31.03
N GLY A 33 0.91 -2.25 -31.06
CA GLY A 33 1.29 -3.65 -31.30
C GLY A 33 0.88 -4.53 -30.12
N VAL A 34 -0.18 -5.31 -30.28
CA VAL A 34 -0.48 -6.42 -29.37
C VAL A 34 0.59 -7.49 -29.62
N MET A 35 1.16 -8.07 -28.56
CA MET A 35 2.06 -9.21 -28.74
C MET A 35 1.36 -10.36 -29.49
N PRO A 36 2.13 -11.22 -30.20
CA PRO A 36 1.56 -12.43 -30.80
C PRO A 36 0.73 -13.22 -29.78
N ALA A 37 -0.38 -13.79 -30.22
CA ALA A 37 -1.29 -14.54 -29.36
C ALA A 37 -0.52 -15.61 -28.55
N GLY A 38 -0.68 -15.59 -27.23
CA GLY A 38 0.01 -16.50 -26.30
C GLY A 38 1.29 -15.96 -25.67
N GLN A 39 1.78 -14.78 -26.07
CA GLN A 39 2.88 -14.12 -25.36
C GLN A 39 2.32 -13.18 -24.28
N THR A 40 2.84 -13.29 -23.06
CA THR A 40 2.53 -12.39 -21.94
C THR A 40 3.82 -12.14 -21.18
N SER A 41 4.15 -10.88 -20.95
CA SER A 41 5.30 -10.50 -20.14
C SER A 41 4.84 -10.28 -18.72
N THR A 42 5.29 -11.14 -17.82
CA THR A 42 5.00 -11.02 -16.39
C THR A 42 6.16 -10.32 -15.68
N ARG A 43 5.90 -9.64 -14.57
CA ARG A 43 6.90 -9.12 -13.65
C ARG A 43 6.39 -9.31 -12.23
N THR A 44 7.22 -9.89 -11.38
CA THR A 44 6.93 -9.95 -9.94
C THR A 44 7.32 -8.64 -9.28
N PHE A 45 6.61 -8.22 -8.25
CA PHE A 45 7.01 -7.10 -7.40
C PHE A 45 6.67 -7.38 -5.95
N THR A 46 7.41 -6.72 -5.07
CA THR A 46 7.20 -6.76 -3.62
C THR A 46 7.39 -5.36 -3.06
N VAL A 47 6.40 -4.90 -2.29
CA VAL A 47 6.42 -3.66 -1.51
C VAL A 47 6.41 -4.04 -0.03
N SER A 48 7.38 -3.54 0.73
CA SER A 48 7.52 -3.81 2.16
C SER A 48 7.99 -2.56 2.89
N GLY A 49 8.12 -2.64 4.22
CA GLY A 49 8.69 -1.57 5.04
C GLY A 49 7.70 -0.49 5.47
N PHE A 50 6.39 -0.67 5.24
CA PHE A 50 5.38 0.14 5.94
C PHE A 50 5.21 -0.38 7.37
N THR A 51 5.19 0.52 8.35
CA THR A 51 5.26 0.16 9.79
C THR A 51 3.90 0.12 10.47
N THR A 52 2.87 0.65 9.83
CA THR A 52 1.51 0.71 10.35
C THR A 52 0.51 0.33 9.27
N LEU A 53 -0.64 -0.21 9.65
CA LEU A 53 -1.68 -0.62 8.71
C LEU A 53 -2.90 0.31 8.79
N PRO A 54 -3.40 0.85 7.66
CA PRO A 54 -4.74 1.41 7.60
C PRO A 54 -5.77 0.35 8.05
N VAL A 55 -6.83 0.75 8.75
CA VAL A 55 -7.89 -0.21 9.14
C VAL A 55 -8.53 -0.93 7.95
N ALA A 56 -8.53 -0.32 6.76
CA ALA A 56 -9.06 -0.93 5.55
C ALA A 56 -8.19 -2.09 5.00
N MET A 57 -6.94 -2.21 5.47
CA MET A 57 -6.03 -3.31 5.13
C MET A 57 -6.11 -4.47 6.14
N VAL A 58 -6.84 -4.32 7.23
CA VAL A 58 -7.08 -5.40 8.20
C VAL A 58 -8.54 -5.84 8.12
N TYR A 59 -8.84 -7.04 8.63
CA TYR A 59 -10.19 -7.56 8.59
C TYR A 59 -10.68 -8.12 9.91
N THR A 60 -11.99 -8.19 10.05
CA THR A 60 -12.67 -8.86 11.14
C THR A 60 -13.92 -9.55 10.62
N GLU A 61 -14.25 -10.70 11.18
CA GLU A 61 -15.53 -11.37 10.96
C GLU A 61 -16.50 -11.14 12.13
N MET A 62 -16.05 -10.42 13.16
CA MET A 62 -16.81 -10.16 14.37
C MET A 62 -17.65 -8.87 14.21
N PRO A 63 -18.99 -8.94 14.27
CA PRO A 63 -19.85 -7.75 14.13
C PRO A 63 -19.60 -6.68 15.20
N MET A 64 -19.17 -7.10 16.39
CA MET A 64 -18.80 -6.16 17.46
C MET A 64 -17.55 -5.35 17.10
N VAL A 65 -16.61 -5.91 16.35
CA VAL A 65 -15.41 -5.16 15.94
C VAL A 65 -15.73 -4.19 14.81
N SER A 66 -16.55 -4.58 13.84
CA SER A 66 -16.93 -3.70 12.73
C SER A 66 -17.81 -2.52 13.16
N SER A 67 -18.68 -2.71 14.14
CA SER A 67 -19.44 -1.60 14.76
C SER A 67 -18.55 -0.67 15.56
N GLN A 68 -17.45 -1.17 16.11
CA GLN A 68 -16.47 -0.37 16.80
C GLN A 68 -15.57 0.39 15.81
N VAL A 69 -14.96 -0.26 14.84
CA VAL A 69 -13.95 0.36 13.97
C VAL A 69 -14.55 0.61 12.60
N THR A 70 -14.98 1.85 12.37
CA THR A 70 -15.49 2.26 11.06
C THR A 70 -14.41 2.10 9.99
N GLY A 71 -14.76 1.42 8.89
CA GLY A 71 -13.85 1.21 7.75
C GLY A 71 -12.93 0.00 7.85
N ILE A 72 -13.02 -0.82 8.91
CA ILE A 72 -12.40 -2.14 8.92
C ILE A 72 -13.08 -3.06 7.90
N ALA A 73 -12.30 -3.88 7.19
CA ALA A 73 -12.91 -4.86 6.28
C ALA A 73 -13.66 -5.94 7.08
N THR A 74 -14.87 -6.31 6.65
CA THR A 74 -15.68 -7.34 7.30
C THR A 74 -15.34 -8.76 6.83
N SER A 75 -14.31 -8.91 5.99
CA SER A 75 -13.84 -10.19 5.48
C SER A 75 -12.41 -10.06 4.96
N LYS A 76 -11.69 -11.19 4.92
CA LYS A 76 -10.34 -11.26 4.33
C LYS A 76 -10.33 -10.77 2.87
N GLY A 77 -11.32 -11.21 2.08
CA GLY A 77 -11.46 -10.80 0.68
C GLY A 77 -11.70 -9.29 0.51
N GLY A 78 -12.42 -8.65 1.43
CA GLY A 78 -12.63 -7.19 1.41
C GLY A 78 -11.33 -6.41 1.58
N ALA A 79 -10.49 -6.80 2.55
CA ALA A 79 -9.17 -6.18 2.75
C ALA A 79 -8.24 -6.42 1.56
N GLN A 80 -8.23 -7.64 1.00
CA GLN A 80 -7.46 -7.97 -0.21
C GLN A 80 -7.90 -7.16 -1.43
N ALA A 81 -9.22 -6.98 -1.62
CA ALA A 81 -9.77 -6.18 -2.69
C ALA A 81 -9.42 -4.70 -2.54
N PHE A 82 -9.42 -4.17 -1.30
CA PHE A 82 -8.98 -2.81 -1.01
C PHE A 82 -7.52 -2.60 -1.40
N VAL A 83 -6.62 -3.46 -0.94
CA VAL A 83 -5.18 -3.38 -1.28
C VAL A 83 -4.96 -3.53 -2.77
N SER A 84 -5.65 -4.49 -3.41
CA SER A 84 -5.57 -4.69 -4.86
C SER A 84 -5.93 -3.43 -5.63
N ARG A 85 -7.05 -2.79 -5.26
CA ARG A 85 -7.51 -1.55 -5.88
C ARG A 85 -6.53 -0.40 -5.65
N LEU A 86 -6.03 -0.25 -4.43
CA LEU A 86 -5.09 0.81 -4.07
C LEU A 86 -3.81 0.72 -4.89
N VAL A 87 -3.21 -0.47 -4.96
CA VAL A 87 -2.00 -0.71 -5.75
C VAL A 87 -2.26 -0.45 -7.23
N MET A 88 -3.35 -0.97 -7.78
CA MET A 88 -3.65 -0.82 -9.20
C MET A 88 -3.95 0.60 -9.63
N GLN A 89 -4.75 1.33 -8.85
CA GLN A 89 -5.02 2.74 -9.10
C GLN A 89 -3.71 3.54 -9.12
N THR A 90 -2.83 3.29 -8.16
CA THR A 90 -1.57 4.01 -8.07
C THR A 90 -0.64 3.67 -9.25
N VAL A 91 -0.55 2.40 -9.65
CA VAL A 91 0.26 1.99 -10.82
C VAL A 91 -0.31 2.62 -12.10
N PHE A 92 -1.62 2.59 -12.29
CA PHE A 92 -2.27 3.22 -13.44
C PHE A 92 -2.05 4.73 -13.47
N ASP A 93 -2.16 5.42 -12.34
CA ASP A 93 -1.88 6.86 -12.24
C ASP A 93 -0.44 7.21 -12.67
N VAL A 94 0.54 6.37 -12.28
CA VAL A 94 1.93 6.56 -12.69
C VAL A 94 2.09 6.37 -14.18
N LEU A 95 1.52 5.30 -14.73
CA LEU A 95 1.60 4.98 -16.16
C LEU A 95 0.88 6.02 -17.02
N GLU A 96 -0.27 6.52 -16.59
CA GLU A 96 -1.01 7.59 -17.25
C GLU A 96 -0.19 8.88 -17.27
N ARG A 97 0.40 9.28 -16.13
CA ARG A 97 1.29 10.45 -16.07
C ARG A 97 2.53 10.28 -16.94
N GLN A 98 3.11 9.08 -16.99
CA GLN A 98 4.23 8.78 -17.88
C GLN A 98 3.82 8.88 -19.35
N GLY A 99 2.70 8.28 -19.74
CA GLY A 99 2.18 8.34 -21.11
C GLY A 99 1.91 9.77 -21.55
N ARG A 100 1.26 10.58 -20.71
CA ARG A 100 1.05 12.01 -20.98
C ARG A 100 2.35 12.78 -21.08
N SER A 101 3.33 12.50 -20.22
CA SER A 101 4.66 13.13 -20.30
C SER A 101 5.43 12.77 -21.59
N ALA A 102 5.08 11.63 -22.19
CA ALA A 102 5.59 11.18 -23.49
C ALA A 102 4.74 11.66 -24.67
N LEU A 103 3.78 12.57 -24.44
CA LEU A 103 2.87 13.10 -25.47
C LEU A 103 2.06 12.02 -26.19
N LEU A 104 1.80 10.89 -25.52
CA LEU A 104 0.89 9.88 -26.05
C LEU A 104 -0.54 10.41 -25.98
N PRO A 105 -1.36 10.23 -27.03
CA PRO A 105 -2.79 10.51 -26.97
C PRO A 105 -3.48 9.67 -25.88
N ASP A 106 -4.50 10.23 -25.21
CA ASP A 106 -5.20 9.53 -24.11
C ASP A 106 -5.74 8.15 -24.54
N PHE A 107 -6.24 8.01 -25.78
CA PHE A 107 -6.72 6.72 -26.29
C PHE A 107 -5.63 5.64 -26.35
N VAL A 108 -4.37 6.02 -26.64
CA VAL A 108 -3.23 5.11 -26.65
C VAL A 108 -2.90 4.69 -25.22
N ILE A 109 -2.90 5.65 -24.29
CA ILE A 109 -2.66 5.38 -22.86
C ILE A 109 -3.70 4.39 -22.34
N SER A 110 -5.00 4.64 -22.58
CA SER A 110 -6.07 3.73 -22.17
C SER A 110 -5.94 2.35 -22.81
N SER A 111 -5.57 2.27 -24.09
CA SER A 111 -5.34 0.98 -24.75
C SER A 111 -4.18 0.20 -24.12
N ILE A 112 -3.11 0.87 -23.70
CA ILE A 112 -1.96 0.25 -23.02
C ILE A 112 -2.37 -0.22 -21.63
N LEU A 113 -3.09 0.60 -20.86
CA LEU A 113 -3.54 0.26 -19.51
C LEU A 113 -4.53 -0.92 -19.50
N ASN A 114 -5.39 -1.02 -20.50
CA ASN A 114 -6.32 -2.15 -20.66
C ASN A 114 -5.61 -3.49 -20.97
N GLN A 115 -4.34 -3.45 -21.37
CA GLN A 115 -3.49 -4.61 -21.61
C GLN A 115 -2.61 -4.95 -20.40
N LEU A 116 -2.86 -4.33 -19.24
CA LEU A 116 -2.18 -4.63 -17.98
C LEU A 116 -3.11 -5.36 -17.04
N GLU A 117 -2.72 -6.55 -16.64
CA GLU A 117 -3.36 -7.36 -15.61
C GLU A 117 -2.47 -7.40 -14.38
N ALA A 118 -3.06 -7.39 -13.19
CA ALA A 118 -2.32 -7.55 -11.95
C ALA A 118 -2.97 -8.58 -11.05
N LYS A 119 -2.12 -9.44 -10.50
CA LYS A 119 -2.48 -10.38 -9.43
C LYS A 119 -1.74 -9.98 -8.17
N ILE A 120 -2.49 -9.45 -7.21
CA ILE A 120 -1.95 -8.95 -5.95
C ILE A 120 -2.08 -10.03 -4.89
N THR A 121 -0.99 -10.30 -4.19
CA THR A 121 -0.91 -11.20 -3.05
C THR A 121 -0.70 -10.37 -1.80
N TYR A 122 -1.69 -10.40 -0.91
CA TYR A 122 -1.65 -9.72 0.37
C TYR A 122 -2.30 -10.62 1.42
N GLU A 123 -1.67 -10.70 2.60
CA GLU A 123 -2.22 -11.39 3.76
C GLU A 123 -2.73 -10.35 4.76
N PRO A 124 -4.05 -10.13 4.84
CA PRO A 124 -4.63 -9.19 5.81
C PRO A 124 -4.49 -9.69 7.24
N LEU A 125 -4.29 -8.78 8.18
CA LEU A 125 -4.27 -9.09 9.61
C LEU A 125 -5.70 -9.36 10.11
N PRO A 126 -5.98 -10.51 10.75
CA PRO A 126 -7.24 -10.74 11.43
C PRO A 126 -7.28 -9.98 12.77
N CYS A 127 -8.34 -9.21 12.98
CA CYS A 127 -8.61 -8.49 14.22
C CYS A 127 -9.90 -9.04 14.87
N GLN A 128 -9.75 -10.01 15.77
CA GLN A 128 -10.89 -10.62 16.49
C GLN A 128 -11.46 -9.70 17.56
N ARG A 129 -10.58 -8.87 18.13
CA ARG A 129 -10.87 -7.86 19.15
C ARG A 129 -10.04 -6.62 18.86
N VAL A 130 -10.54 -5.48 19.32
CA VAL A 130 -9.91 -4.18 19.07
C VAL A 130 -9.84 -3.37 20.34
N VAL A 131 -8.74 -2.64 20.48
CA VAL A 131 -8.48 -1.73 21.57
C VAL A 131 -8.20 -0.38 20.94
N ARG A 132 -9.08 0.61 21.20
CA ARG A 132 -8.99 1.96 20.61
C ARG A 132 -8.11 2.94 21.36
N ASP A 133 -7.65 2.54 22.54
CA ASP A 133 -6.74 3.31 23.36
C ASP A 133 -6.02 2.33 24.30
N ILE A 134 -4.68 2.33 24.26
CA ILE A 134 -3.87 1.48 25.13
C ILE A 134 -4.18 1.78 26.61
N MET A 135 -4.58 3.01 26.93
CA MET A 135 -4.99 3.41 28.28
C MET A 135 -6.36 2.86 28.68
N LYS A 136 -7.29 2.65 27.73
CA LYS A 136 -8.59 2.00 27.99
C LYS A 136 -8.53 0.47 27.89
N ALA A 137 -7.48 -0.08 27.26
CA ALA A 137 -7.19 -1.51 27.20
C ALA A 137 -6.98 -2.16 28.59
N LEU A 138 -6.74 -1.33 29.59
CA LEU A 138 -6.54 -1.71 30.98
C LEU A 138 -7.85 -2.02 31.71
N GLU A 139 -9.02 -1.74 31.11
CA GLU A 139 -10.31 -2.20 31.65
C GLU A 139 -10.50 -3.70 31.38
N PRO A 140 -10.95 -4.48 32.38
CA PRO A 140 -11.05 -5.92 32.28
C PRO A 140 -12.28 -6.32 31.44
N GLU A 141 -12.17 -6.25 30.12
CA GLU A 141 -13.01 -7.10 29.28
C GLU A 141 -12.60 -8.57 29.51
N PRO A 142 -13.55 -9.52 29.46
CA PRO A 142 -13.22 -10.94 29.55
C PRO A 142 -12.45 -11.36 28.29
N MET A 143 -11.14 -11.14 28.30
CA MET A 143 -10.27 -11.64 27.25
C MET A 143 -10.29 -13.17 27.28
N THR A 144 -10.03 -13.89 26.20
CA THR A 144 -9.68 -15.32 26.28
C THR A 144 -8.19 -15.45 26.09
N VAL A 145 -7.57 -16.37 26.82
CA VAL A 145 -6.12 -16.62 26.68
C VAL A 145 -5.87 -17.14 25.27
N GLY A 146 -4.93 -16.53 24.56
CA GLY A 146 -4.62 -16.87 23.17
C GLY A 146 -5.35 -16.03 22.12
N ASP A 147 -6.32 -15.19 22.50
CA ASP A 147 -6.98 -14.28 21.57
C ASP A 147 -6.01 -13.17 21.12
N GLN A 148 -6.11 -12.80 19.83
CA GLN A 148 -5.33 -11.72 19.24
C GLN A 148 -6.13 -10.42 19.18
N TYR A 149 -5.58 -9.37 19.79
CA TYR A 149 -6.11 -8.01 19.85
C TYR A 149 -5.34 -7.10 18.91
N CYS A 150 -6.05 -6.31 18.11
CA CYS A 150 -5.47 -5.24 17.32
C CYS A 150 -5.54 -3.93 18.09
N ILE A 151 -4.41 -3.22 18.17
CA ILE A 151 -4.32 -1.91 18.79
C ILE A 151 -4.51 -0.86 17.71
N ILE A 152 -5.57 -0.07 17.85
CA ILE A 152 -5.98 0.91 16.86
C ILE A 152 -5.87 2.31 17.46
N ALA A 153 -5.02 3.13 16.87
CA ALA A 153 -4.91 4.54 17.18
C ALA A 153 -5.21 5.34 15.90
N SER A 154 -6.12 6.31 15.96
CA SER A 154 -6.43 7.21 14.83
C SER A 154 -6.66 6.47 13.50
N ASN A 155 -7.51 5.43 13.53
CA ASN A 155 -7.85 4.61 12.35
C ASN A 155 -6.68 3.83 11.73
N THR A 156 -5.65 3.58 12.55
CA THR A 156 -4.41 2.90 12.16
C THR A 156 -4.13 1.78 13.14
N VAL A 157 -3.82 0.58 12.64
CA VAL A 157 -3.29 -0.50 13.48
C VAL A 157 -1.81 -0.23 13.73
N THR A 158 -1.48 0.02 14.99
CA THR A 158 -0.11 0.34 15.44
C THR A 158 0.61 -0.86 16.04
N GLY A 159 -0.13 -1.91 16.42
CA GLY A 159 0.44 -3.11 17.00
C GLY A 159 -0.60 -4.20 17.23
N ILE A 160 -0.09 -5.36 17.64
CA ILE A 160 -0.89 -6.50 18.05
C ILE A 160 -0.56 -6.88 19.48
N CYS A 161 -1.54 -7.42 20.18
CA CYS A 161 -1.39 -8.01 21.49
C CYS A 161 -2.02 -9.39 21.51
N THR A 162 -1.31 -10.38 22.04
CA THR A 162 -1.88 -11.69 22.33
C THR A 162 -2.19 -11.75 23.81
N ALA A 163 -3.44 -12.01 24.18
CA ALA A 163 -3.82 -12.09 25.58
C ALA A 163 -3.14 -13.30 26.25
N MET A 164 -2.33 -13.03 27.27
CA MET A 164 -1.65 -14.04 28.08
C MET A 164 -2.15 -14.00 29.52
N MET A 165 -2.03 -15.12 30.23
CA MET A 165 -2.24 -15.17 31.68
C MET A 165 -0.97 -14.67 32.36
N THR A 166 -1.08 -13.62 33.16
CA THR A 166 0.03 -13.18 34.02
C THR A 166 -0.55 -12.80 35.38
N GLY A 167 -0.13 -13.49 36.44
CA GLY A 167 -0.64 -13.22 37.80
C GLY A 167 -2.15 -13.45 38.00
N GLY A 168 -2.79 -14.31 37.21
CA GLY A 168 -4.23 -14.59 37.32
C GLY A 168 -5.15 -13.58 36.63
N GLN A 169 -4.60 -12.55 35.99
CA GLN A 169 -5.34 -11.61 35.16
C GLN A 169 -5.00 -11.81 33.68
N LYS A 170 -5.98 -11.57 32.82
CA LYS A 170 -5.80 -11.57 31.36
C LYS A 170 -5.51 -10.13 30.96
N MET A 171 -4.31 -9.85 30.48
CA MET A 171 -3.89 -8.48 30.22
C MET A 171 -3.30 -8.34 28.82
N CYS A 172 -3.70 -7.26 28.16
CA CYS A 172 -2.95 -6.60 27.09
C CYS A 172 -2.31 -5.30 27.64
N SER A 173 -1.58 -5.43 28.76
CA SER A 173 -1.02 -4.29 29.49
C SER A 173 0.47 -4.11 29.22
N MET A 174 0.87 -2.87 28.92
CA MET A 174 2.28 -2.48 28.85
C MET A 174 3.02 -2.58 30.19
N MET A 175 2.32 -2.57 31.33
CA MET A 175 2.95 -2.55 32.65
C MET A 175 3.46 -3.92 33.11
N THR A 176 2.95 -5.01 32.54
CA THR A 176 3.29 -6.38 32.98
C THR A 176 3.40 -7.30 31.77
N HIS A 177 4.48 -7.13 30.99
CA HIS A 177 5.00 -8.12 30.03
C HIS A 177 4.01 -8.74 29.01
N ALA A 178 2.82 -8.18 28.78
CA ALA A 178 2.07 -8.47 27.56
C ALA A 178 2.81 -7.77 26.43
N THR A 179 3.47 -8.55 25.58
CA THR A 179 4.32 -8.03 24.52
C THR A 179 3.45 -7.44 23.42
N ILE A 180 3.07 -6.17 23.57
CA ILE A 180 2.62 -5.37 22.45
C ILE A 180 3.75 -5.43 21.43
N THR A 181 3.51 -6.17 20.37
CA THR A 181 4.49 -6.33 19.29
C THR A 181 4.07 -5.43 18.14
N SER A 182 5.07 -4.94 17.44
CA SER A 182 4.86 -4.30 16.14
C SER A 182 4.14 -5.28 15.22
N VAL A 183 3.35 -4.74 14.29
CA VAL A 183 2.68 -5.56 13.28
C VAL A 183 3.73 -6.42 12.54
N PRO A 184 3.57 -7.76 12.52
CA PRO A 184 4.51 -8.65 11.86
C PRO A 184 4.66 -8.37 10.36
N THR A 185 5.85 -8.63 9.83
CA THR A 185 6.23 -8.25 8.46
C THR A 185 5.39 -8.93 7.37
N ASN A 186 4.81 -10.10 7.65
CA ASN A 186 3.91 -10.80 6.73
C ASN A 186 2.61 -10.01 6.46
N TYR A 187 2.16 -9.18 7.41
CA TYR A 187 0.99 -8.31 7.22
C TYR A 187 1.35 -6.93 6.68
N THR A 188 2.64 -6.58 6.70
CA THR A 188 3.19 -5.33 6.18
C THR A 188 3.98 -5.50 4.89
N THR A 189 3.65 -6.54 4.11
CA THR A 189 4.23 -6.82 2.81
C THR A 189 3.12 -7.05 1.81
N VAL A 190 3.18 -6.36 0.67
CA VAL A 190 2.32 -6.59 -0.49
C VAL A 190 3.19 -7.10 -1.61
N SER A 191 2.86 -8.25 -2.18
CA SER A 191 3.54 -8.74 -3.38
C SER A 191 2.55 -8.96 -4.50
N GLY A 192 3.02 -9.22 -5.71
CA GLY A 192 2.14 -9.50 -6.82
C GLY A 192 2.87 -9.71 -8.12
N THR A 193 2.09 -9.97 -9.16
CA THR A 193 2.55 -10.04 -10.53
C THR A 193 1.81 -9.03 -11.38
N LEU A 194 2.54 -8.29 -12.20
CA LEU A 194 2.01 -7.48 -13.29
C LEU A 194 2.25 -8.24 -14.59
N SER A 195 1.20 -8.48 -15.35
CA SER A 195 1.24 -9.18 -16.62
C SER A 195 0.74 -8.26 -17.71
N THR A 196 1.44 -8.20 -18.83
CA THR A 196 1.03 -7.37 -19.96
C THR A 196 1.14 -8.09 -21.29
N THR A 197 0.19 -7.80 -22.17
CA THR A 197 0.19 -8.21 -23.58
C THR A 197 0.66 -7.09 -24.52
N ASN A 198 0.99 -5.92 -23.97
CA ASN A 198 1.47 -4.78 -24.73
C ASN A 198 2.96 -4.93 -25.08
N ILE A 199 3.32 -4.81 -26.36
CA ILE A 199 4.70 -5.03 -26.82
C ILE A 199 5.70 -4.02 -26.24
N ILE A 200 5.27 -2.78 -26.00
CA ILE A 200 6.15 -1.73 -25.46
C ILE A 200 6.49 -2.08 -24.00
N MET A 201 5.46 -2.30 -23.18
CA MET A 201 5.65 -2.62 -21.76
C MET A 201 6.31 -3.99 -21.54
N ALA A 202 6.07 -4.95 -22.44
CA ALA A 202 6.71 -6.25 -22.39
C ALA A 202 8.24 -6.17 -22.50
N ASN A 203 8.74 -5.22 -23.30
CA ASN A 203 10.16 -4.96 -23.54
C ASN A 203 10.80 -4.01 -22.52
N TRP A 204 10.03 -3.50 -21.55
CA TRP A 204 10.60 -2.65 -20.51
C TRP A 204 11.60 -3.41 -19.65
N SER A 205 12.74 -2.75 -19.42
CA SER A 205 13.77 -3.27 -18.53
C SER A 205 13.26 -3.31 -17.08
N ARG A 206 13.93 -4.11 -16.25
CA ARG A 206 13.69 -4.12 -14.79
C ARG A 206 13.80 -2.71 -14.19
N THR A 207 14.72 -1.87 -14.67
CA THR A 207 14.90 -0.51 -14.18
C THR A 207 13.75 0.42 -14.53
N MET A 208 13.11 0.25 -15.70
CA MET A 208 11.90 1.00 -16.06
C MET A 208 10.74 0.61 -15.15
N TRP A 209 10.51 -0.69 -14.95
CA TRP A 209 9.50 -1.20 -14.02
C TRP A 209 9.75 -0.77 -12.58
N GLN A 210 11.01 -0.79 -12.13
CA GLN A 210 11.38 -0.28 -10.82
C GLN A 210 11.06 1.21 -10.69
N SER A 211 11.31 2.02 -11.72
CA SER A 211 10.95 3.44 -11.71
C SER A 211 9.44 3.68 -11.57
N VAL A 212 8.61 2.84 -12.19
CA VAL A 212 7.15 2.88 -12.03
C VAL A 212 6.76 2.56 -10.59
N LEU A 213 7.31 1.48 -10.03
CA LEU A 213 7.04 1.06 -8.66
C LEU A 213 7.46 2.12 -7.63
N ASP A 214 8.66 2.70 -7.78
CA ASP A 214 9.17 3.75 -6.89
C ASP A 214 8.29 5.01 -6.93
N ARG A 215 7.80 5.38 -8.12
CA ARG A 215 6.85 6.49 -8.27
C ARG A 215 5.50 6.18 -7.63
N ALA A 216 5.01 4.94 -7.77
CA ALA A 216 3.75 4.53 -7.16
C ALA A 216 3.85 4.60 -5.63
N ILE A 217 4.91 4.06 -5.05
CA ILE A 217 5.17 4.14 -3.60
C ILE A 217 5.26 5.61 -3.15
N ARG A 218 5.92 6.46 -3.93
CA ARG A 218 5.99 7.91 -3.61
C ARG A 218 4.62 8.59 -3.64
N ILE A 219 3.72 8.21 -4.55
CA ILE A 219 2.35 8.71 -4.56
C ILE A 219 1.61 8.25 -3.30
N LEU A 220 1.72 6.97 -2.92
CA LEU A 220 1.14 6.47 -1.68
C LEU A 220 1.69 7.18 -0.44
N ALA A 221 3.00 7.42 -0.40
CA ALA A 221 3.71 8.10 0.68
C ALA A 221 3.43 9.61 0.76
N SER A 222 2.90 10.23 -0.30
CA SER A 222 2.52 11.66 -0.33
C SER A 222 1.01 11.89 -0.26
N GLY A 223 0.21 10.84 -0.45
CA GLY A 223 -1.24 10.89 -0.47
C GLY A 223 -1.90 10.62 0.90
N PRO A 224 -3.17 10.18 0.88
CA PRO A 224 -3.95 9.89 2.09
C PRO A 224 -3.34 8.83 3.01
N PHE A 225 -2.45 7.97 2.47
CA PHE A 225 -1.80 6.88 3.20
C PHE A 225 -0.36 7.20 3.62
N ARG A 226 0.04 8.48 3.60
CA ARG A 226 1.40 8.94 3.93
C ARG A 226 1.95 8.32 5.22
N SER A 227 1.19 8.33 6.31
CA SER A 227 1.60 7.80 7.62
C SER A 227 1.95 6.31 7.60
N HIS A 228 1.44 5.57 6.61
CA HIS A 228 1.66 4.14 6.46
C HIS A 228 2.81 3.86 5.50
N PHE A 229 2.85 4.54 4.35
CA PHE A 229 3.79 4.24 3.26
C PHE A 229 5.07 5.10 3.26
N PHE A 230 5.28 6.01 4.23
CA PHE A 230 6.45 6.90 4.25
C PHE A 230 7.79 6.16 4.21
N SER A 231 7.90 5.01 4.86
CA SER A 231 9.10 4.16 4.88
C SER A 231 9.01 2.96 3.93
N ALA A 232 7.95 2.87 3.13
CA ALA A 232 7.76 1.75 2.22
C ALA A 232 8.81 1.78 1.10
N THR A 233 9.27 0.59 0.71
CA THR A 233 10.20 0.39 -0.41
C THR A 233 9.70 -0.75 -1.27
N GLY A 234 10.06 -0.70 -2.55
CA GLY A 234 9.59 -1.64 -3.56
C GLY A 234 10.75 -2.30 -4.26
N THR A 235 10.57 -3.55 -4.66
CA THR A 235 11.50 -4.28 -5.51
C THR A 235 10.73 -4.96 -6.62
N VAL A 236 11.22 -4.81 -7.85
CA VAL A 236 10.75 -5.58 -9.00
C VAL A 236 11.65 -6.80 -9.15
N GLY A 237 11.06 -7.99 -9.22
CA GLY A 237 11.76 -9.24 -9.52
C GLY A 237 11.84 -9.51 -11.03
N GLY A 238 12.70 -10.47 -11.40
CA GLY A 238 12.67 -11.04 -12.74
C GLY A 238 11.56 -12.09 -12.87
N ASN A 239 11.21 -12.44 -14.11
CA ASN A 239 10.62 -13.75 -14.38
C ASN A 239 11.73 -14.80 -14.44
#